data_AF-A0A0F4R2S4-F1
#
_entry.id   AF-A0A0F4R2S4-F1
#
_cell.length_a   1.000
_cell.length_b   1.000
_cell.length_c   1.000
_cell.angle_alpha   90.00
_cell.angle_beta   90.00
_cell.angle_gamma   90.00
#
_symmetry.space_group_name_H-M   'P 1'
#
loop_
_entity.id
_entity.type
_entity.pdbx_description
1 polymer ?
#
loop_
_entity_poly.entity_id
_entity_poly.type
_entity_poly.pdbx_seq_one_letter_code
_entity_poly.pdbx_strand_id
1 'polypeptide(L)'
;MSEMHEYSKVKIALEYLESAVDEYDLHDRYFSSMNLAFVAEELLGKFVRVHTGKPDRHSGSVETLLKLQEKIDFGFKDRKKLKKLLLKGKNTIKHMDNISDNMAKLYYPIEVEAFWTIECAVENIKLLEIPVPDKVQGFLDSYERPE
;
A
#
# COMPACT_ATOMS: atom_id res chain seq x y z
N MET A 1 38.86 3.69 2.13
CA MET A 1 37.61 4.03 1.41
C MET A 1 36.71 2.82 1.52
N SER A 2 35.48 2.95 2.04
CA SER A 2 34.51 1.85 2.01
C SER A 2 34.05 1.63 0.57
N GLU A 3 33.91 0.37 0.17
CA GLU A 3 33.37 -0.03 -1.13
C GLU A 3 31.87 0.25 -1.19
N MET A 4 31.36 0.66 -2.36
CA MET A 4 29.93 0.93 -2.58
C MET A 4 29.25 -0.35 -3.07
N HIS A 5 28.17 -0.76 -2.39
CA HIS A 5 27.37 -1.93 -2.77
C HIS A 5 25.98 -1.50 -3.27
N GLU A 6 25.52 -2.13 -4.34
CA GLU A 6 24.23 -1.83 -4.98
C GLU A 6 23.20 -2.95 -4.74
N TYR A 7 21.95 -2.56 -4.50
CA TYR A 7 20.84 -3.48 -4.26
C TYR A 7 19.61 -3.12 -5.11
N SER A 8 18.92 -4.13 -5.63
CA SER A 8 17.71 -3.95 -6.43
C SER A 8 16.55 -3.44 -5.56
N LYS A 9 15.99 -2.28 -5.93
CA LYS A 9 14.81 -1.72 -5.25
C LYS A 9 13.55 -2.56 -5.43
N VAL A 10 13.43 -3.33 -6.53
CA VAL A 10 12.32 -4.29 -6.69
C VAL A 10 12.47 -5.41 -5.68
N LYS A 11 13.66 -5.99 -5.53
CA LYS A 11 13.91 -7.05 -4.55
C LYS A 11 13.61 -6.58 -3.13
N ILE A 12 14.06 -5.36 -2.77
CA ILE A 12 13.74 -4.74 -1.47
C ILE A 12 12.21 -4.61 -1.29
N ALA A 13 11.48 -4.18 -2.32
CA ALA A 13 10.04 -4.03 -2.23
C ALA A 13 9.31 -5.38 -2.04
N LEU A 14 9.78 -6.43 -2.71
CA LEU A 14 9.24 -7.79 -2.54
C LEU A 14 9.55 -8.34 -1.14
N GLU A 15 10.78 -8.14 -0.64
CA GLU A 15 11.18 -8.53 0.71
C GLU A 15 10.33 -7.83 1.78
N TYR A 16 10.05 -6.53 1.62
CA TYR A 16 9.14 -5.80 2.51
C TYR A 16 7.71 -6.32 2.44
N LEU A 17 7.23 -6.76 1.27
CA LEU A 17 5.89 -7.32 1.14
C LEU A 17 5.78 -8.69 1.81
N GLU A 18 6.78 -9.56 1.63
CA GLU A 18 6.85 -10.85 2.34
C GLU A 18 6.94 -10.65 3.86
N SER A 19 7.76 -9.70 4.31
CA SER A 19 7.86 -9.34 5.73
C SER A 19 6.55 -8.76 6.27
N ALA A 20 5.80 -8.00 5.46
CA ALA A 20 4.49 -7.50 5.84
C ALA A 20 3.49 -8.65 6.07
N VAL A 21 3.56 -9.70 5.26
CA VAL A 21 2.76 -10.92 5.45
C VAL A 21 3.17 -11.64 6.73
N ASP A 22 4.47 -11.82 7.00
CA ASP A 22 4.93 -12.46 8.24
C ASP A 22 4.46 -11.69 9.49
N GLU A 23 4.57 -10.37 9.47
CA GLU A 23 4.10 -9.51 10.56
C GLU A 23 2.58 -9.59 10.75
N TYR A 24 1.82 -9.86 9.68
CA TYR A 24 0.37 -10.05 9.74
C TYR A 24 0.02 -11.43 10.30
N ASP A 25 0.46 -12.49 9.64
CA ASP A 25 -0.02 -13.86 9.79
C ASP A 25 0.63 -14.57 10.98
N LEU A 26 1.92 -14.34 11.21
CA LEU A 26 2.68 -15.07 12.22
C LEU A 26 2.76 -14.34 13.56
N HIS A 27 2.52 -13.02 13.56
CA HIS A 27 2.87 -12.16 14.68
C HIS A 27 1.75 -11.23 15.16
N ASP A 28 0.63 -11.12 14.43
CA ASP A 28 -0.47 -10.19 14.74
C ASP A 28 0.00 -8.73 14.91
N ARG A 29 1.06 -8.33 14.21
CA ARG A 29 1.67 -6.99 14.26
C ARG A 29 1.19 -6.16 13.08
N TYR A 30 -0.11 -5.90 13.05
CA TYR A 30 -0.78 -5.30 11.91
C TYR A 30 -0.30 -3.88 11.55
N PHE A 31 0.15 -3.06 12.53
CA PHE A 31 0.75 -1.76 12.23
C PHE A 31 2.11 -1.88 11.52
N SER A 32 2.95 -2.83 11.92
CA SER A 32 4.22 -3.13 11.25
C SER A 32 3.96 -3.64 9.83
N SER A 33 3.03 -4.58 9.70
CA SER A 33 2.57 -5.12 8.42
C SER A 33 2.10 -4.00 7.47
N MET A 34 1.16 -3.16 7.92
CA MET A 34 0.63 -2.04 7.14
C MET A 34 1.74 -1.07 6.71
N ASN A 35 2.69 -0.74 7.60
CA ASN A 35 3.79 0.16 7.27
C ASN A 35 4.72 -0.45 6.20
N LEU A 36 5.14 -1.71 6.36
CA LEU A 36 5.97 -2.42 5.38
C LEU A 36 5.26 -2.52 4.01
N ALA A 37 3.98 -2.89 4.02
CA ALA A 37 3.16 -2.98 2.82
C ALA A 37 3.04 -1.62 2.10
N PHE A 38 2.89 -0.50 2.82
CA PHE A 38 2.90 0.83 2.21
C PHE A 38 4.23 1.22 1.57
N VAL A 39 5.35 0.78 2.14
CA VAL A 39 6.67 1.04 1.54
C VAL A 39 6.83 0.20 0.28
N ALA A 40 6.43 -1.08 0.33
CA ALA A 40 6.41 -1.96 -0.83
C ALA A 40 5.51 -1.39 -1.95
N GLU A 41 4.27 -1.01 -1.63
CA GLU A 41 3.30 -0.41 -2.55
C GLU A 41 3.87 0.84 -3.23
N GLU A 42 4.53 1.72 -2.48
CA GLU A 42 5.10 2.95 -3.02
C GLU A 42 6.27 2.66 -3.99
N LEU A 43 7.16 1.72 -3.62
CA LEU A 43 8.28 1.33 -4.47
C LEU A 43 7.78 0.66 -5.75
N LEU A 44 6.89 -0.32 -5.64
CA LEU A 44 6.31 -1.03 -6.78
C LEU A 44 5.51 -0.08 -7.69
N GLY A 45 4.73 0.84 -7.12
CA GLY A 45 4.01 1.86 -7.88
C GLY A 45 4.97 2.81 -8.62
N LYS A 46 6.11 3.17 -8.04
CA LYS A 46 7.18 3.90 -8.76
C LYS A 46 7.71 3.08 -9.93
N PHE A 47 7.94 1.78 -9.73
CA PHE A 47 8.37 0.88 -10.81
C PHE A 47 7.34 0.81 -11.93
N VAL A 48 6.04 0.64 -11.63
CA VAL A 48 4.95 0.64 -12.61
C VAL A 48 5.04 1.88 -13.50
N ARG A 49 5.08 3.07 -12.89
CA ARG A 49 5.11 4.33 -13.64
C ARG A 49 6.35 4.46 -14.53
N VAL A 50 7.53 4.09 -14.00
CA VAL A 50 8.80 4.23 -14.73
C VAL A 50 8.92 3.23 -15.88
N HIS A 51 8.48 1.98 -15.71
CA HIS A 51 8.72 0.92 -16.68
C HIS A 51 7.59 0.76 -17.70
N THR A 52 6.36 1.07 -17.31
CA THR A 52 5.17 0.83 -18.16
C THR A 52 4.56 2.11 -18.72
N GLY A 53 4.87 3.27 -18.12
CA GLY A 53 4.20 4.54 -18.40
C GLY A 53 2.73 4.59 -17.94
N LYS A 54 2.21 3.52 -17.33
CA LYS A 54 0.83 3.43 -16.84
C LYS A 54 0.73 4.00 -15.42
N PRO A 55 -0.47 4.43 -14.98
CA PRO A 55 -0.70 4.76 -13.58
C PRO A 55 -0.54 3.51 -12.70
N ASP A 56 0.10 3.68 -11.55
CA ASP A 56 0.10 2.69 -10.47
C ASP A 56 -1.30 2.52 -9.85
N ARG A 57 -1.48 1.50 -9.02
CA ARG A 57 -2.73 1.16 -8.34
C ARG A 57 -3.35 2.34 -7.59
N HIS A 58 -2.56 3.13 -6.87
CA HIS A 58 -3.04 4.27 -6.11
C HIS A 58 -3.48 5.41 -7.03
N SER A 59 -2.67 5.76 -8.02
CA SER A 59 -3.02 6.77 -9.03
C SER A 59 -4.27 6.37 -9.82
N GLY A 60 -4.39 5.10 -10.20
CA GLY A 60 -5.58 4.54 -10.85
C GLY A 60 -6.83 4.61 -9.98
N SER A 61 -6.70 4.34 -8.67
CA SER A 61 -7.78 4.53 -7.69
C SER A 61 -8.33 5.95 -7.68
N VAL A 62 -7.42 6.94 -7.65
CA VAL A 62 -7.79 8.37 -7.67
C VAL A 62 -8.55 8.70 -8.95
N GLU A 63 -8.09 8.23 -10.10
CA GLU A 63 -8.75 8.50 -11.39
C GLU A 63 -10.12 7.84 -11.49
N THR A 64 -10.26 6.60 -11.03
CA THR A 64 -11.54 5.89 -10.99
C THR A 64 -12.56 6.62 -10.12
N LEU A 65 -12.16 7.04 -8.93
CA LEU A 65 -13.03 7.77 -8.01
C LEU A 65 -13.42 9.15 -8.55
N LEU A 66 -12.51 9.86 -9.23
CA LEU A 66 -12.85 11.13 -9.91
C LEU A 66 -13.85 10.92 -11.05
N LYS A 67 -13.71 9.85 -11.85
CA LYS A 67 -14.68 9.50 -12.90
C LYS A 67 -16.04 9.11 -12.31
N LEU A 68 -16.05 8.42 -11.18
CA LEU A 68 -17.30 8.04 -10.51
C LEU A 68 -18.01 9.28 -9.94
N GLN A 69 -17.23 10.23 -9.41
CA GLN A 69 -17.69 11.52 -8.89
C GLN A 69 -18.42 12.38 -9.95
N GLU A 70 -18.12 12.21 -11.24
CA GLU A 70 -18.86 12.85 -12.34
C GLU A 70 -20.27 12.28 -12.52
N LYS A 71 -20.49 11.04 -12.09
CA LYS A 71 -21.78 10.33 -12.21
C LYS A 71 -22.60 10.42 -10.93
N ILE A 72 -21.94 10.42 -9.77
CA ILE A 72 -22.55 10.43 -8.45
C ILE A 72 -21.74 11.38 -7.57
N ASP A 73 -22.33 12.48 -7.10
CA ASP A 73 -21.61 13.47 -6.30
C ASP A 73 -21.41 12.97 -4.86
N PHE A 74 -20.19 12.54 -4.52
CA PHE A 74 -19.80 12.16 -3.16
C PHE A 74 -19.04 13.28 -2.41
N GLY A 75 -18.98 14.49 -2.96
CA GLY A 75 -18.32 15.64 -2.35
C GLY A 75 -16.80 15.74 -2.56
N PHE A 76 -16.17 14.88 -3.37
CA PHE A 76 -14.71 14.86 -3.59
C PHE A 76 -14.31 15.37 -4.97
N LYS A 77 -14.47 16.68 -5.21
CA LYS A 77 -14.12 17.32 -6.51
C LYS A 77 -12.64 17.66 -6.68
N ASP A 78 -11.82 17.40 -5.67
CA ASP A 78 -10.40 17.78 -5.65
C ASP A 78 -9.50 16.54 -5.61
N ARG A 79 -8.75 16.32 -6.71
CA ARG A 79 -7.75 15.24 -6.86
C ARG A 79 -6.76 15.21 -5.69
N LYS A 80 -6.30 16.36 -5.21
CA LYS A 80 -5.31 16.46 -4.13
C LYS A 80 -5.91 16.01 -2.80
N LYS A 81 -7.17 16.40 -2.51
CA LYS A 81 -7.88 15.94 -1.32
C LYS A 81 -8.14 14.44 -1.35
N LEU A 82 -8.55 13.92 -2.50
CA LEU A 82 -8.78 12.49 -2.67
C LEU A 82 -7.50 11.67 -2.48
N LYS A 83 -6.39 12.13 -3.06
CA LYS A 83 -5.08 11.53 -2.84
C LYS A 83 -4.69 11.54 -1.36
N LYS A 84 -4.91 12.67 -0.66
CA LYS A 84 -4.63 12.79 0.77
C LYS A 84 -5.51 11.86 1.60
N LEU A 85 -6.77 11.68 1.21
CA LEU A 85 -7.71 10.75 1.87
C LEU A 85 -7.23 9.31 1.75
N LEU A 86 -6.87 8.86 0.54
CA LEU A 86 -6.37 7.51 0.30
C LEU A 86 -5.02 7.23 0.99
N LEU A 87 -4.19 8.27 1.22
CA LEU A 87 -2.94 8.15 1.97
C LEU A 87 -3.11 8.38 3.48
N LYS A 88 -4.33 8.59 3.98
CA LYS A 88 -4.56 8.97 5.37
C LYS A 88 -4.11 7.87 6.34
N GLY A 89 -4.42 6.60 6.06
CA GLY A 89 -3.98 5.46 6.87
C GLY A 89 -2.47 5.43 7.05
N LYS A 90 -1.71 5.52 5.95
CA LYS A 90 -0.23 5.63 5.98
C LYS A 90 0.27 6.81 6.80
N ASN A 91 -0.36 7.98 6.64
CA ASN A 91 0.13 9.20 7.26
C ASN A 91 -0.15 9.26 8.76
N THR A 92 -1.32 8.76 9.20
CA THR A 92 -1.69 8.81 10.62
C THR A 92 -0.91 7.83 11.49
N ILE A 93 -0.29 6.79 10.91
CA ILE A 93 0.52 5.83 11.67
C ILE A 93 2.00 6.24 11.79
N LYS A 94 2.52 7.04 10.85
CA LYS A 94 3.96 7.33 10.74
C LYS A 94 4.35 8.74 11.16
N HIS A 95 3.39 9.66 11.17
CA HIS A 95 3.61 11.06 11.48
C HIS A 95 2.88 11.42 12.76
N MET A 96 3.53 12.26 13.57
CA MET A 96 2.93 12.93 14.71
C MET A 96 3.32 14.40 14.59
N ASP A 97 2.44 15.19 13.97
CA ASP A 97 2.77 16.59 13.64
C ASP A 97 2.76 17.49 14.90
N ASN A 98 1.98 17.11 15.93
CA ASN A 98 1.90 17.82 17.21
C ASN A 98 1.28 16.91 18.29
N ILE A 99 1.20 17.40 19.54
CA ILE A 99 0.68 16.64 20.69
C ILE A 99 -0.78 16.16 20.50
N SER A 100 -1.61 16.92 19.79
CA SER A 100 -3.01 16.52 19.52
C SER A 100 -3.16 15.46 18.42
N ASP A 101 -2.04 15.06 17.80
CA ASP A 101 -1.93 14.01 16.79
C ASP A 101 -1.23 12.75 17.37
N ASN A 102 -1.45 12.46 18.65
CA ASN A 102 -0.84 11.32 19.35
C ASN A 102 -1.59 10.00 19.17
N MET A 103 -2.62 9.97 18.31
CA MET A 103 -3.47 8.79 18.08
C MET A 103 -3.64 8.57 16.58
N ALA A 104 -3.38 7.35 16.12
CA ALA A 104 -3.68 6.92 14.76
C ALA A 104 -5.20 6.90 14.52
N LYS A 105 -5.65 7.45 13.38
CA LYS A 105 -7.07 7.57 13.01
C LYS A 105 -7.35 6.79 11.72
N LEU A 106 -7.74 5.54 11.88
CA LEU A 106 -8.10 4.62 10.80
C LEU A 106 -9.62 4.64 10.54
N TYR A 107 -10.03 4.20 9.35
CA TYR A 107 -11.45 4.07 9.02
C TYR A 107 -11.99 2.68 9.36
N TYR A 108 -11.11 1.67 9.35
CA TYR A 108 -11.43 0.28 9.65
C TYR A 108 -10.48 -0.27 10.73
N PRO A 109 -10.77 -1.46 11.31
CA PRO A 109 -9.83 -2.18 12.15
C PRO A 109 -8.47 -2.35 11.46
N ILE A 110 -7.39 -2.38 12.23
CA ILE A 110 -6.03 -2.37 11.68
C ILE A 110 -5.74 -3.63 10.85
N GLU A 111 -6.34 -4.76 11.21
CA GLU A 111 -6.30 -6.03 10.50
C GLU A 111 -6.85 -5.90 9.08
N VAL A 112 -7.94 -5.16 8.92
CA VAL A 112 -8.57 -4.92 7.61
C VAL A 112 -7.72 -3.98 6.77
N GLU A 113 -7.30 -2.85 7.35
CA GLU A 113 -6.46 -1.85 6.67
C GLU A 113 -5.10 -2.43 6.23
N ALA A 114 -4.48 -3.27 7.08
CA ALA A 114 -3.22 -3.93 6.78
C ALA A 114 -3.38 -4.94 5.62
N PHE A 115 -4.42 -5.78 5.65
CA PHE A 115 -4.71 -6.73 4.59
C PHE A 115 -4.92 -6.01 3.24
N TRP A 116 -5.76 -4.97 3.21
CA TRP A 116 -5.98 -4.20 1.98
C TRP A 116 -4.73 -3.48 1.48
N THR A 117 -3.83 -3.09 2.38
CA THR A 117 -2.56 -2.48 1.98
C THR A 117 -1.63 -3.50 1.31
N ILE A 118 -1.60 -4.75 1.79
CA ILE A 118 -0.93 -5.88 1.13
C ILE A 118 -1.54 -6.11 -0.26
N GLU A 119 -2.87 -6.18 -0.37
CA GLU A 119 -3.55 -6.31 -1.67
C GLU A 119 -3.15 -5.19 -2.64
N CYS A 120 -3.10 -3.93 -2.17
CA CYS A 120 -2.72 -2.78 -3.00
C CYS A 120 -1.28 -2.90 -3.53
N ALA A 121 -0.34 -3.42 -2.74
CA ALA A 121 1.02 -3.68 -3.19
C ALA A 121 1.06 -4.79 -4.26
N VAL A 122 0.28 -5.86 -4.07
CA VAL A 122 0.16 -6.98 -5.02
C VAL A 122 -0.45 -6.54 -6.35
N GLU A 123 -1.42 -5.63 -6.34
CA GLU A 123 -1.96 -5.08 -7.58
C GLU A 123 -0.89 -4.34 -8.42
N ASN A 124 0.07 -3.66 -7.77
CA ASN A 124 1.21 -3.09 -8.49
C ASN A 124 2.15 -4.16 -9.07
N ILE A 125 2.31 -5.31 -8.39
CA ILE A 125 3.05 -6.47 -8.92
C ILE A 125 2.38 -7.00 -10.19
N LYS A 126 1.06 -7.17 -10.17
CA LYS A 126 0.28 -7.61 -11.34
C LYS A 126 0.42 -6.65 -12.52
N LEU A 127 0.40 -5.33 -12.26
CA LEU A 127 0.62 -4.31 -13.29
C LEU A 127 2.05 -4.34 -13.90
N LEU A 128 3.03 -4.86 -13.16
CA LEU A 128 4.40 -5.06 -13.63
C LEU A 128 4.58 -6.39 -14.38
N GLU A 129 3.57 -7.26 -14.39
CA GLU A 129 3.62 -8.59 -15.01
C GLU A 129 4.77 -9.46 -14.47
N ILE A 130 5.15 -9.26 -13.20
CA ILE A 130 6.14 -10.09 -12.49
C ILE A 130 5.42 -11.09 -11.55
N PRO A 131 6.06 -12.21 -11.20
CA PRO A 131 5.48 -13.17 -10.27
C PRO A 131 5.25 -12.56 -8.89
N VAL A 132 4.09 -12.86 -8.30
CA VAL A 132 3.82 -12.61 -6.88
C VAL A 132 4.61 -13.65 -6.07
N PRO A 133 5.32 -13.27 -4.99
CA PRO A 133 6.02 -14.23 -4.14
C PRO A 133 5.06 -15.29 -3.57
N ASP A 134 5.46 -16.56 -3.55
CA ASP A 134 4.59 -17.68 -3.15
C ASP A 134 3.98 -17.49 -1.76
N LYS A 135 4.75 -16.94 -0.81
CA LYS A 135 4.26 -16.62 0.54
C LYS A 135 3.10 -15.62 0.49
N VAL A 136 3.24 -14.57 -0.31
CA VAL A 136 2.22 -13.53 -0.46
C VAL A 136 0.98 -14.09 -1.15
N GLN A 137 1.17 -14.92 -2.17
CA GLN A 137 0.05 -15.59 -2.83
C GLN A 137 -0.68 -16.55 -1.87
N GLY A 138 0.06 -17.39 -1.14
CA GLY A 138 -0.50 -18.30 -0.15
C GLY A 138 -1.28 -17.58 0.96
N PHE A 139 -0.76 -16.44 1.43
CA PHE A 139 -1.48 -15.57 2.36
C PHE A 139 -2.83 -15.11 1.79
N LEU A 140 -2.84 -14.55 0.57
CA LEU A 140 -4.07 -14.08 -0.08
C LEU A 140 -5.08 -15.20 -0.36
N ASP A 141 -4.60 -16.42 -0.66
CA ASP A 141 -5.46 -17.57 -0.92
C ASP A 141 -6.06 -18.17 0.36
N SER A 142 -5.39 -17.98 1.51
CA SER A 142 -5.76 -18.58 2.80
C SER A 142 -6.75 -17.76 3.63
N TYR A 143 -6.86 -16.46 3.38
CA TYR A 143 -7.73 -15.58 4.15
C TYR A 143 -9.06 -15.33 3.45
N GLU A 144 -10.17 -15.61 4.14
CA GLU A 144 -11.43 -14.95 3.81
C GLU A 144 -11.23 -13.45 4.02
N ARG A 145 -11.60 -12.67 3.00
CA ARG A 145 -11.39 -11.22 3.02
C ARG A 145 -12.05 -10.64 4.27
N PRO A 146 -11.29 -10.01 5.18
CA PRO A 146 -11.87 -9.47 6.40
C PRO A 146 -12.80 -8.29 6.06
N GLU A 147 -14.00 -8.28 6.67
CA GLU A 147 -15.06 -7.26 6.46
C GLU A 147 -14.89 -6.02 7.35
#